data_AF-A0A1D8GMA3-F1
#
_entry.id   AF-A0A1D8GMA3-F1
#
_cell.length_a   1.000
_cell.length_b   1.000
_cell.length_c   1.000
_cell.angle_alpha   90.00
_cell.angle_beta   90.00
_cell.angle_gamma   90.00
#
_symmetry.space_group_name_H-M   'P 1'
#
loop_
_entity.id
_entity.type
_entity.pdbx_description
1 polymer ?
#
loop_
_entity_poly.entity_id
_entity_poly.type
_entity_poly.pdbx_seq_one_letter_code
_entity_poly.pdbx_strand_id
1 'polypeptide(L)'
;MVDFMKKISMKFIIPLLGISCVLAITTILISYTTVSGIVKEQAAASGIVSAQYNAEIIETWFKEKIASFQRTATHIERLDYFDERMISTMLKDAAEADDSFYSVFIGFEDGSLIDGKGWVPPETYNASLRPWYKAAQEEKGLVITHLYIDQNKKNMVASIAVPIVIQGVNGVLAANIPIDYILGRAGEIIYGKTGYGILADKHGLIISHPSQSYIMHNIADVFGNYEVIHLDKTYRDNIIVETVIIDEIKNLVVRVPIKTCSWELLLIAPLLEFQDPTKQMLKYLMITLGICLLLMIGFGVVIGRSMAKPLERIIAEVAKLANGDLRNNIEIGSKDEFGLLSDELNQMRKNMKAMLQDIQNESILLFRKTGSLLRSIEERHDEQYKSGEGSDVNMMEKDKAGPANTMTKEQIAAKQSYLQETEMEENRTKKIAGTEEVYAIAEQINNIADRLEKGIRSFKI
;
A
#
# COMPACT_ATOMS: atom_id res chain seq x y z
N MET A 1 -16.98 17.16 31.82
CA MET A 1 -17.64 17.70 30.61
C MET A 1 -16.75 17.55 29.38
N VAL A 2 -15.58 18.19 29.32
CA VAL A 2 -14.58 18.04 28.23
C VAL A 2 -14.15 16.57 28.00
N ASP A 3 -14.01 15.79 29.08
CA ASP A 3 -13.61 14.37 28.97
C ASP A 3 -14.67 13.46 28.35
N PHE A 4 -15.95 13.78 28.48
CA PHE A 4 -17.03 12.97 27.90
C PHE A 4 -17.07 13.15 26.37
N MET A 5 -16.98 14.40 25.90
CA MET A 5 -16.86 14.73 24.47
C MET A 5 -15.59 14.14 23.84
N LYS A 6 -14.46 14.18 24.56
CA LYS A 6 -13.22 13.51 24.12
C LYS A 6 -13.40 11.99 24.02
N LYS A 7 -14.02 11.35 25.02
CA LYS A 7 -14.21 9.89 25.03
C LYS A 7 -15.12 9.39 23.91
N ILE A 8 -16.23 10.08 23.62
CA ILE A 8 -17.14 9.66 22.54
C ILE A 8 -16.49 9.86 21.18
N SER A 9 -15.93 11.05 20.91
CA SER A 9 -15.30 11.33 19.61
C SER A 9 -14.09 10.42 19.35
N MET A 10 -13.22 10.19 20.35
CA MET A 10 -12.07 9.29 20.19
C MET A 10 -12.46 7.83 19.92
N LYS A 11 -13.58 7.34 20.50
CA LYS A 11 -14.04 5.96 20.27
C LYS A 11 -14.39 5.66 18.81
N PHE A 12 -14.83 6.67 18.05
CA PHE A 12 -15.14 6.52 16.62
C PHE A 12 -13.95 6.91 15.72
N ILE A 13 -13.21 7.96 16.10
CA ILE A 13 -12.12 8.49 15.28
C ILE A 13 -10.92 7.53 15.22
N ILE A 14 -10.54 6.92 16.35
CA ILE A 14 -9.37 6.03 16.42
C ILE A 14 -9.50 4.80 15.51
N PRO A 15 -10.60 4.00 15.56
CA PRO A 15 -10.73 2.85 14.68
C PRO A 15 -10.84 3.25 13.20
N LEU A 16 -11.52 4.36 12.89
CA LEU A 16 -11.61 4.88 11.52
C LEU A 16 -10.23 5.28 10.98
N LEU A 17 -9.44 6.03 11.78
CA LEU A 17 -8.06 6.37 11.44
C LEU A 17 -7.21 5.11 11.26
N GLY A 18 -7.37 4.11 12.14
CA GLY A 18 -6.67 2.84 12.04
C GLY A 18 -6.94 2.13 10.71
N ILE A 19 -8.21 1.98 10.33
CA ILE A 19 -8.61 1.36 9.05
C ILE A 19 -8.04 2.15 7.87
N SER A 20 -8.18 3.47 7.86
CA SER A 20 -7.66 4.32 6.78
C SER A 20 -6.13 4.27 6.68
N CYS A 21 -5.42 4.22 7.81
CA CYS A 21 -3.97 4.03 7.82
C CYS A 21 -3.57 2.69 7.21
N VAL A 22 -4.26 1.60 7.58
CA VAL A 22 -4.00 0.27 7.02
C VAL A 22 -4.21 0.29 5.51
N LEU A 23 -5.35 0.83 5.03
CA LEU A 23 -5.64 0.94 3.60
C LEU A 23 -4.60 1.79 2.84
N ALA A 24 -4.16 2.89 3.44
CA ALA A 24 -3.14 3.75 2.83
C ALA A 24 -1.78 3.04 2.76
N ILE A 25 -1.36 2.37 3.84
CA ILE A 25 -0.11 1.61 3.88
C ILE A 25 -0.14 0.47 2.85
N THR A 26 -1.25 -0.28 2.76
CA THR A 26 -1.37 -1.35 1.76
C THR A 26 -1.32 -0.80 0.34
N THR A 27 -1.97 0.35 0.09
CA THR A 27 -1.94 1.00 -1.24
C THR A 27 -0.53 1.47 -1.59
N ILE A 28 0.19 2.08 -0.65
CA ILE A 28 1.59 2.49 -0.84
C ILE A 28 2.48 1.28 -1.11
N LEU A 29 2.29 0.18 -0.37
CA LEU A 29 3.06 -1.04 -0.55
C LEU A 29 2.82 -1.66 -1.93
N ILE A 30 1.56 -1.82 -2.34
CA ILE A 30 1.18 -2.33 -3.66
C ILE A 30 1.71 -1.42 -4.77
N SER A 31 1.58 -0.10 -4.60
CA SER A 31 2.08 0.87 -5.56
C SER A 31 3.61 0.79 -5.70
N TYR A 32 4.33 0.69 -4.58
CA TYR A 32 5.78 0.56 -4.56
C TYR A 32 6.25 -0.72 -5.26
N THR A 33 5.65 -1.88 -4.95
CA THR A 33 6.02 -3.16 -5.59
C THR A 33 5.71 -3.15 -7.09
N THR A 34 4.55 -2.62 -7.49
CA THR A 34 4.13 -2.52 -8.89
C THR A 34 5.07 -1.61 -9.68
N VAL A 35 5.31 -0.39 -9.19
CA VAL A 35 6.16 0.58 -9.89
C VAL A 35 7.61 0.14 -9.92
N SER A 36 8.15 -0.43 -8.83
CA SER A 36 9.51 -1.00 -8.87
C SER A 36 9.63 -2.16 -9.86
N GLY A 37 8.57 -2.95 -10.04
CA GLY A 37 8.50 -4.01 -11.05
C GLY A 37 8.53 -3.43 -12.48
N ILE A 38 7.63 -2.49 -12.78
CA ILE A 38 7.54 -1.81 -14.08
C ILE A 38 8.86 -1.13 -14.45
N VAL A 39 9.47 -0.42 -13.50
CA VAL A 39 10.76 0.25 -13.71
C VAL A 39 11.86 -0.74 -14.06
N LYS A 40 11.91 -1.89 -13.36
CA LYS A 40 12.88 -2.94 -13.67
C LYS A 40 12.65 -3.53 -15.06
N GLU A 41 11.38 -3.79 -15.41
CA GLU A 41 11.01 -4.32 -16.72
C GLU A 41 11.31 -3.33 -17.85
N GLN A 42 11.03 -2.04 -17.64
CA GLN A 42 11.35 -0.97 -18.58
C GLN A 42 12.88 -0.83 -18.76
N ALA A 43 13.64 -0.89 -17.66
CA ALA A 43 15.09 -0.88 -17.72
C ALA A 43 15.61 -2.06 -18.54
N ALA A 44 15.10 -3.28 -18.27
CA ALA A 44 15.43 -4.48 -19.02
C ALA A 44 15.11 -4.34 -20.51
N ALA A 45 13.90 -3.88 -20.86
CA ALA A 45 13.50 -3.68 -22.25
C ALA A 45 14.39 -2.65 -22.98
N SER A 46 14.68 -1.52 -22.32
CA SER A 46 15.61 -0.52 -22.87
C SER A 46 17.02 -1.07 -23.04
N GLY A 47 17.48 -1.89 -22.08
CA GLY A 47 18.77 -2.58 -22.15
C GLY A 47 18.83 -3.58 -23.29
N ILE A 48 17.77 -4.36 -23.53
CA ILE A 48 17.68 -5.29 -24.67
C ILE A 48 17.82 -4.54 -25.99
N VAL A 49 17.04 -3.47 -26.19
CA VAL A 49 17.07 -2.69 -27.42
C VAL A 49 18.46 -2.06 -27.63
N SER A 50 19.05 -1.50 -26.57
CA SER A 50 20.40 -0.93 -26.63
C SER A 50 21.46 -2.00 -26.94
N ALA A 51 21.38 -3.16 -26.29
CA ALA A 51 22.33 -4.26 -26.49
C ALA A 51 22.23 -4.81 -27.92
N GLN A 52 21.01 -5.01 -28.44
CA GLN A 52 20.80 -5.44 -29.82
C GLN A 52 21.34 -4.41 -30.82
N TYR A 53 21.07 -3.12 -30.61
CA TYR A 53 21.56 -2.05 -31.47
C TYR A 53 23.10 -2.01 -31.51
N ASN A 54 23.75 -2.06 -30.35
CA ASN A 54 25.21 -2.05 -30.27
C ASN A 54 25.82 -3.35 -30.79
N ALA A 55 25.19 -4.51 -30.53
CA ALA A 55 25.62 -5.77 -31.12
C ALA A 55 25.52 -5.72 -32.65
N GLU A 56 24.45 -5.15 -33.23
CA GLU A 56 24.31 -5.01 -34.68
C GLU A 56 25.35 -4.05 -35.29
N ILE A 57 25.76 -2.99 -34.58
CA ILE A 57 26.88 -2.13 -35.00
C ILE A 57 28.18 -2.93 -35.06
N ILE A 58 28.47 -3.73 -34.03
CA ILE A 58 29.68 -4.55 -33.97
C ILE A 58 29.64 -5.64 -35.05
N GLU A 59 28.49 -6.29 -35.24
CA GLU A 59 28.22 -7.24 -36.33
C GLU A 59 28.48 -6.64 -37.70
N THR A 60 27.90 -5.47 -37.97
CA THR A 60 28.05 -4.77 -39.26
C THR A 60 29.51 -4.46 -39.52
N TRP A 61 30.22 -3.97 -38.50
CA TRP A 61 31.65 -3.70 -38.61
C TRP A 61 32.45 -4.98 -38.91
N PHE A 62 32.22 -6.08 -38.19
CA PHE A 62 32.91 -7.33 -38.48
C PHE A 62 32.58 -7.86 -39.89
N LYS A 63 31.33 -7.75 -40.33
CA LYS A 63 30.93 -8.13 -41.70
C LYS A 63 31.66 -7.29 -42.75
N GLU A 64 31.82 -5.99 -42.54
CA GLU A 64 32.61 -5.13 -43.43
C GLU A 64 34.08 -5.56 -43.50
N LYS A 65 34.69 -5.87 -42.35
CA LYS A 65 36.07 -6.36 -42.27
C LYS A 65 36.25 -7.71 -42.93
N ILE A 66 35.35 -8.64 -42.66
CA ILE A 66 35.30 -9.95 -43.31
C ILE A 66 35.16 -9.79 -44.82
N ALA A 67 34.24 -8.97 -45.31
CA ALA A 67 34.04 -8.76 -46.74
C ALA A 67 35.27 -8.15 -47.41
N SER A 68 35.96 -7.21 -46.73
CA SER A 68 37.22 -6.65 -47.20
C SER A 68 38.31 -7.71 -47.29
N PHE A 69 38.49 -8.47 -46.22
CA PHE A 69 39.48 -9.53 -46.11
C PHE A 69 39.24 -10.68 -47.11
N GLN A 70 37.99 -11.09 -47.32
CA GLN A 70 37.60 -12.12 -48.28
C GLN A 70 37.88 -11.72 -49.73
N ARG A 71 37.79 -10.42 -50.08
CA ARG A 71 38.20 -9.95 -51.41
C ARG A 71 39.68 -10.18 -51.65
N THR A 72 40.51 -9.90 -50.65
CA THR A 72 41.96 -10.19 -50.69
C THR A 72 42.21 -11.69 -50.82
N ALA A 73 41.55 -12.52 -50.01
CA ALA A 73 41.65 -13.98 -50.09
C ALA A 73 41.32 -14.50 -51.49
N THR A 74 40.18 -14.09 -52.05
CA THR A 74 39.72 -14.48 -53.39
C THR A 74 40.71 -14.06 -54.48
N HIS A 75 41.34 -12.89 -54.33
CA HIS A 75 42.32 -12.43 -55.31
C HIS A 75 43.61 -13.25 -55.27
N ILE A 76 44.07 -13.60 -54.08
CA ILE A 76 45.28 -14.42 -53.85
C ILE A 76 45.08 -15.88 -54.30
N GLU A 77 43.90 -16.46 -54.08
CA GLU A 77 43.61 -17.84 -54.54
C GLU A 77 43.54 -17.96 -56.07
N ARG A 78 43.22 -16.85 -56.77
CA ARG A 78 43.12 -16.81 -58.25
C ARG A 78 44.45 -16.58 -58.95
N LEU A 79 45.57 -16.52 -58.22
CA LEU A 79 46.88 -16.34 -58.84
C LEU A 79 47.26 -17.56 -59.67
N ASP A 80 47.71 -17.33 -60.91
CA ASP A 80 48.10 -18.40 -61.85
C ASP A 80 49.45 -19.07 -61.50
N TYR A 81 50.23 -18.45 -60.63
CA TYR A 81 51.51 -18.95 -60.15
C TYR A 81 51.79 -18.45 -58.72
N PHE A 82 52.63 -19.19 -57.99
CA PHE A 82 53.07 -18.78 -56.66
C PHE A 82 54.26 -17.82 -56.78
N ASP A 83 54.06 -16.56 -56.39
CA ASP A 83 55.11 -15.54 -56.29
C ASP A 83 55.03 -14.83 -54.94
N GLU A 84 56.00 -15.14 -54.08
CA GLU A 84 56.10 -14.60 -52.72
C GLU A 84 56.17 -13.06 -52.69
N ARG A 85 56.87 -12.42 -53.64
CA ARG A 85 57.00 -10.96 -53.66
C ARG A 85 55.68 -10.29 -54.04
N MET A 86 55.00 -10.85 -55.03
CA MET A 86 53.68 -10.37 -55.43
C MET A 86 52.67 -10.56 -54.30
N ILE A 87 52.63 -11.75 -53.70
CA ILE A 87 51.77 -12.05 -52.54
C ILE A 87 52.06 -11.10 -51.38
N SER A 88 53.33 -10.93 -51.00
CA SER A 88 53.73 -9.98 -49.94
C SER A 88 53.26 -8.55 -50.23
N THR A 89 53.30 -8.10 -51.49
CA THR A 89 52.81 -6.78 -51.90
C THR A 89 51.28 -6.68 -51.78
N MET A 90 50.54 -7.69 -52.20
CA MET A 90 49.07 -7.72 -52.06
C MET A 90 48.65 -7.74 -50.58
N LEU A 91 49.38 -8.46 -49.73
CA LEU A 91 49.16 -8.48 -48.28
C LEU A 91 49.44 -7.11 -47.65
N LYS A 92 50.51 -6.43 -48.11
CA LYS A 92 50.82 -5.06 -47.69
C LYS A 92 49.68 -4.11 -48.05
N ASP A 93 49.24 -4.11 -49.30
CA ASP A 93 48.17 -3.25 -49.79
C ASP A 93 46.86 -3.49 -49.02
N ALA A 94 46.56 -4.76 -48.69
CA ALA A 94 45.41 -5.12 -47.88
C ALA A 94 45.50 -4.59 -46.43
N ALA A 95 46.70 -4.59 -45.84
CA ALA A 95 46.93 -4.05 -44.51
C ALA A 95 46.90 -2.50 -44.48
N GLU A 96 47.27 -1.85 -45.57
CA GLU A 96 47.24 -0.38 -45.70
C GLU A 96 45.86 0.16 -46.13
N ALA A 97 45.05 -0.65 -46.81
CA ALA A 97 43.70 -0.27 -47.22
C ALA A 97 42.69 -0.24 -46.06
N ASP A 98 43.00 -0.87 -44.94
CA ASP A 98 42.12 -0.93 -43.77
C ASP A 98 42.90 -0.76 -42.47
N ASP A 99 42.81 0.43 -41.86
CA ASP A 99 43.52 0.78 -40.63
C ASP A 99 43.21 -0.14 -39.43
N SER A 100 42.11 -0.91 -39.48
CA SER A 100 41.81 -1.89 -38.42
C SER A 100 42.69 -3.15 -38.49
N PHE A 101 43.31 -3.41 -39.64
CA PHE A 101 44.25 -4.52 -39.80
C PHE A 101 45.66 -4.06 -39.50
N TYR A 102 46.18 -4.51 -38.36
CA TYR A 102 47.57 -4.25 -38.01
C TYR A 102 48.54 -4.99 -38.92
N SER A 103 48.24 -6.23 -39.32
CA SER A 103 49.04 -6.98 -40.28
C SER A 103 48.15 -7.96 -41.01
N VAL A 104 48.49 -8.25 -42.27
CA VAL A 104 47.85 -9.27 -43.11
C VAL A 104 48.96 -10.20 -43.59
N PHE A 105 48.78 -11.51 -43.43
CA PHE A 105 49.84 -12.50 -43.62
C PHE A 105 49.28 -13.88 -43.98
N ILE A 106 50.12 -14.74 -44.57
CA ILE A 106 49.78 -16.13 -44.89
C ILE A 106 50.75 -17.04 -44.17
N GLY A 107 50.23 -18.05 -43.47
CA GLY A 107 51.02 -19.18 -42.99
C GLY A 107 50.78 -20.41 -43.83
N PHE A 108 51.80 -21.25 -43.92
CA PHE A 108 51.74 -22.53 -44.63
C PHE A 108 51.93 -23.71 -43.68
N GLU A 109 51.59 -24.89 -44.16
CA GLU A 109 51.65 -26.14 -43.38
C GLU A 109 53.08 -26.49 -42.92
N ASP A 110 54.09 -26.13 -43.73
CA ASP A 110 55.51 -26.28 -43.41
C ASP A 110 55.99 -25.33 -42.30
N GLY A 111 55.12 -24.43 -41.83
CA GLY A 111 55.39 -23.47 -40.77
C GLY A 111 55.93 -22.12 -41.25
N SER A 112 56.18 -21.96 -42.55
CA SER A 112 56.61 -20.69 -43.14
C SER A 112 55.51 -19.63 -43.11
N LEU A 113 55.91 -18.37 -43.23
CA LEU A 113 55.02 -17.20 -43.14
C LEU A 113 55.43 -16.15 -44.16
N ILE A 114 54.47 -15.60 -44.90
CA ILE A 114 54.62 -14.38 -45.70
C ILE A 114 53.84 -13.27 -45.01
N ASP A 115 54.52 -12.21 -44.58
CA ASP A 115 53.92 -11.06 -43.90
C ASP A 115 53.89 -9.81 -44.79
N GLY A 116 52.74 -9.13 -44.85
CA GLY A 116 52.56 -7.92 -45.63
C GLY A 116 53.34 -6.71 -45.12
N LYS A 117 53.77 -6.69 -43.85
CA LYS A 117 54.61 -5.63 -43.29
C LYS A 117 56.09 -5.99 -43.28
N GLY A 118 56.46 -7.12 -43.89
CA GLY A 118 57.84 -7.58 -44.00
C GLY A 118 58.43 -8.10 -42.70
N TRP A 119 57.61 -8.54 -41.74
CA TRP A 119 58.12 -9.20 -40.54
C TRP A 119 58.72 -10.56 -40.90
N VAL A 120 59.98 -10.77 -40.51
CA VAL A 120 60.67 -12.06 -40.66
C VAL A 120 60.62 -12.78 -39.32
N PRO A 121 59.92 -13.93 -39.23
CA PRO A 121 59.82 -14.68 -37.99
C PRO A 121 61.16 -15.36 -37.64
N PRO A 122 61.47 -15.57 -36.34
CA PRO A 122 62.66 -16.31 -35.92
C PRO A 122 62.57 -17.79 -36.32
N GLU A 123 63.69 -18.50 -36.42
CA GLU A 123 63.73 -19.92 -36.83
C GLU A 123 62.86 -20.85 -35.96
N THR A 124 62.61 -20.49 -34.71
CA THR A 124 61.75 -21.26 -33.79
C THR A 124 60.25 -21.05 -34.03
N TYR A 125 59.87 -20.13 -34.89
CA TYR A 125 58.47 -19.83 -35.19
C TYR A 125 57.91 -20.85 -36.18
N ASN A 126 56.68 -21.29 -35.91
CA ASN A 126 55.94 -22.15 -36.82
C ASN A 126 54.51 -21.64 -36.95
N ALA A 127 54.11 -21.25 -38.16
CA ALA A 127 52.80 -20.71 -38.47
C ALA A 127 51.67 -21.73 -38.23
N SER A 128 51.86 -23.02 -38.53
CA SER A 128 50.82 -24.05 -38.41
C SER A 128 50.44 -24.37 -36.95
N LEU A 129 51.31 -24.01 -35.99
CA LEU A 129 51.05 -24.17 -34.57
C LEU A 129 50.26 -23.01 -33.95
N ARG A 130 50.06 -21.91 -34.68
CA ARG A 130 49.47 -20.68 -34.14
C ARG A 130 47.95 -20.76 -33.99
N PRO A 131 47.36 -20.01 -33.04
CA PRO A 131 45.91 -20.05 -32.80
C PRO A 131 45.05 -19.77 -34.03
N TRP A 132 45.43 -18.79 -34.85
CA TRP A 132 44.72 -18.42 -36.07
C TRP A 132 44.76 -19.49 -37.15
N TYR A 133 45.89 -20.21 -37.28
CA TYR A 133 46.01 -21.31 -38.23
C TYR A 133 45.12 -22.48 -37.80
N LYS A 134 45.25 -22.89 -36.53
CA LYS A 134 44.46 -23.99 -35.97
C LYS A 134 42.96 -23.72 -36.01
N ALA A 135 42.53 -22.51 -35.63
CA ALA A 135 41.12 -22.14 -35.65
C ALA A 135 40.52 -22.21 -37.06
N ALA A 136 41.22 -21.68 -38.08
CA ALA A 136 40.74 -21.72 -39.46
C ALA A 136 40.65 -23.14 -40.02
N GLN A 137 41.61 -24.01 -39.65
CA GLN A 137 41.61 -25.41 -40.03
C GLN A 137 40.50 -26.22 -39.32
N GLU A 138 40.25 -25.94 -38.04
CA GLU A 138 39.19 -26.60 -37.25
C GLU A 138 37.80 -26.24 -37.77
N GLU A 139 37.54 -24.95 -38.03
CA GLU A 139 36.27 -24.45 -38.57
C GLU A 139 36.11 -24.76 -40.08
N LYS A 140 37.20 -25.16 -40.76
CA LYS A 140 37.26 -25.41 -42.22
C LYS A 140 36.72 -24.24 -43.04
N GLY A 141 36.96 -23.02 -42.58
CA GLY A 141 36.37 -21.82 -43.15
C GLY A 141 36.83 -20.56 -42.45
N LEU A 142 36.17 -19.45 -42.79
CA LEU A 142 36.46 -18.17 -42.18
C LEU A 142 36.09 -18.19 -40.70
N VAL A 143 37.02 -17.76 -39.85
CA VAL A 143 36.85 -17.66 -38.40
C VAL A 143 37.43 -16.36 -37.87
N ILE A 144 36.83 -15.84 -36.81
CA ILE A 144 37.46 -14.85 -35.94
C ILE A 144 37.98 -15.57 -34.71
N THR A 145 39.28 -15.48 -34.46
CA THR A 145 39.90 -16.20 -33.35
C THR A 145 39.50 -15.62 -31.99
N HIS A 146 39.65 -16.43 -30.95
CA HIS A 146 39.83 -15.93 -29.60
C HIS A 146 41.05 -15.00 -29.52
N LEU A 147 41.11 -14.17 -28.47
CA LEU A 147 42.26 -13.32 -28.25
C LEU A 147 43.51 -14.13 -27.94
N TYR A 148 44.63 -13.72 -28.52
CA TYR A 148 45.93 -14.30 -28.24
C TYR A 148 47.03 -13.24 -28.35
N ILE A 149 48.22 -13.59 -27.84
CA ILE A 149 49.39 -12.71 -27.92
C ILE A 149 50.09 -12.95 -29.27
N ASP A 150 50.12 -11.90 -30.09
CA ASP A 150 50.86 -11.86 -31.35
C ASP A 150 52.37 -12.04 -31.10
N GLN A 151 53.05 -12.83 -31.93
CA GLN A 151 54.48 -13.11 -31.71
C GLN A 151 55.40 -12.02 -32.24
N ASN A 152 54.94 -11.20 -33.17
CA ASN A 152 55.70 -10.09 -33.72
C ASN A 152 55.80 -8.95 -32.69
N LYS A 153 54.69 -8.31 -32.35
CA LYS A 153 54.68 -7.16 -31.43
C LYS A 153 54.45 -7.48 -29.96
N LYS A 154 54.10 -8.72 -29.62
CA LYS A 154 53.68 -9.11 -28.25
C LYS A 154 52.43 -8.36 -27.76
N ASN A 155 51.64 -7.84 -28.69
CA ASN A 155 50.35 -7.22 -28.41
C ASN A 155 49.24 -8.25 -28.51
N MET A 156 48.13 -7.95 -27.85
CA MET A 156 46.94 -8.80 -27.87
C MET A 156 46.10 -8.51 -29.10
N VAL A 157 45.73 -9.57 -29.82
CA VAL A 157 45.01 -9.48 -31.09
C VAL A 157 43.93 -10.55 -31.17
N ALA A 158 42.89 -10.27 -31.94
CA ALA A 158 42.07 -11.29 -32.61
C ALA A 158 42.47 -11.33 -34.08
N SER A 159 42.31 -12.47 -34.74
CA SER A 159 42.55 -12.56 -36.18
C SER A 159 41.30 -12.98 -36.92
N ILE A 160 41.03 -12.34 -38.05
CA ILE A 160 40.20 -12.95 -39.10
C ILE A 160 41.11 -13.92 -39.84
N ALA A 161 40.75 -15.19 -39.93
CA ALA A 161 41.56 -16.22 -40.59
C ALA A 161 40.68 -17.05 -41.53
N VAL A 162 41.22 -17.42 -42.69
CA VAL A 162 40.53 -18.25 -43.67
C VAL A 162 41.53 -19.22 -44.33
N PRO A 163 41.19 -20.51 -44.47
CA PRO A 163 41.99 -21.44 -45.25
C PRO A 163 42.01 -20.98 -46.71
N ILE A 164 43.17 -21.03 -47.34
CA ILE A 164 43.34 -20.72 -48.76
C ILE A 164 44.19 -21.78 -49.45
N VAL A 165 44.00 -21.94 -50.75
CA VAL A 165 44.85 -22.78 -51.59
C VAL A 165 45.40 -21.96 -52.75
N ILE A 166 46.73 -21.84 -52.82
CA ILE A 166 47.42 -21.10 -53.89
C ILE A 166 48.17 -22.13 -54.75
N GLN A 167 47.70 -22.37 -55.97
CA GLN A 167 48.35 -23.31 -56.91
C GLN A 167 48.64 -24.69 -56.30
N GLY A 168 47.71 -25.21 -55.48
CA GLY A 168 47.84 -26.51 -54.81
C GLY A 168 48.61 -26.48 -53.48
N VAL A 169 49.15 -25.33 -53.08
CA VAL A 169 49.79 -25.14 -51.77
C VAL A 169 48.73 -24.69 -50.76
N ASN A 170 48.54 -25.48 -49.70
CA ASN A 170 47.61 -25.16 -48.62
C ASN A 170 48.23 -24.13 -47.66
N GLY A 171 47.43 -23.12 -47.30
CA GLY A 171 47.81 -22.16 -46.27
C GLY A 171 46.60 -21.58 -45.56
N VAL A 172 46.86 -20.66 -44.65
CA VAL A 172 45.83 -19.86 -43.97
C VAL A 172 46.21 -18.40 -44.12
N LEU A 173 45.35 -17.63 -44.77
CA LEU A 173 45.44 -16.17 -44.77
C LEU A 173 44.83 -15.67 -43.46
N ALA A 174 45.50 -14.73 -42.80
CA ALA A 174 45.01 -14.09 -41.60
C ALA A 174 45.28 -12.58 -41.57
N ALA A 175 44.41 -11.84 -40.89
CA ALA A 175 44.58 -10.42 -40.60
C ALA A 175 44.43 -10.17 -39.09
N ASN A 176 45.42 -9.53 -38.48
CA ASN A 176 45.41 -9.18 -37.06
C ASN A 176 44.63 -7.89 -36.81
N ILE A 177 43.66 -7.97 -35.91
CA ILE A 177 42.92 -6.84 -35.35
C ILE A 177 43.43 -6.61 -33.91
N PRO A 178 44.10 -5.48 -33.62
CA PRO A 178 44.52 -5.16 -32.26
C PRO A 178 43.33 -5.02 -31.32
N ILE A 179 43.51 -5.47 -30.07
CA ILE A 179 42.47 -5.37 -29.04
C ILE A 179 42.00 -3.92 -28.84
N ASP A 180 42.90 -2.95 -28.92
CA ASP A 180 42.59 -1.53 -28.68
C ASP A 180 41.50 -0.98 -29.62
N TYR A 181 41.45 -1.45 -30.87
CA TYR A 181 40.39 -1.08 -31.82
C TYR A 181 39.02 -1.62 -31.40
N ILE A 182 39.00 -2.81 -30.79
CA ILE A 182 37.80 -3.44 -30.24
C ILE A 182 37.39 -2.75 -28.92
N LEU A 183 38.36 -2.43 -28.07
CA LEU A 183 38.15 -1.73 -26.80
C LEU A 183 37.52 -0.36 -27.00
N GLY A 184 38.04 0.44 -27.95
CA GLY A 184 37.56 1.79 -28.21
C GLY A 184 36.07 1.83 -28.52
N ARG A 185 35.54 0.84 -29.23
CA ARG A 185 34.12 0.79 -29.58
C ARG A 185 33.22 0.26 -28.46
N ALA A 186 33.69 -0.75 -27.73
CA ALA A 186 32.91 -1.28 -26.60
C ALA A 186 32.86 -0.28 -25.43
N GLY A 187 33.94 0.50 -25.23
CA GLY A 187 34.05 1.50 -24.16
C GLY A 187 33.16 2.73 -24.34
N GLU A 188 32.62 2.97 -25.54
CA GLU A 188 31.66 4.06 -25.81
C GLU A 188 30.22 3.68 -25.43
N ILE A 189 29.96 2.41 -25.12
CA ILE A 189 28.60 1.93 -24.84
C ILE A 189 28.22 2.29 -23.40
N ILE A 190 27.26 3.22 -23.28
CA ILE A 190 26.68 3.64 -21.99
C ILE A 190 25.28 3.03 -21.83
N TYR A 191 25.02 2.43 -20.68
CA TYR A 191 23.72 1.87 -20.33
C TYR A 191 23.22 2.49 -19.01
N GLY A 192 22.10 3.21 -19.05
CA GLY A 192 21.65 4.00 -17.90
C GLY A 192 22.47 5.28 -17.77
N LYS A 193 22.94 5.60 -16.56
CA LYS A 193 23.76 6.79 -16.28
C LYS A 193 25.24 6.44 -16.07
N THR A 194 25.54 5.37 -15.33
CA THR A 194 26.93 4.94 -15.07
C THR A 194 27.22 3.51 -15.52
N GLY A 195 26.21 2.80 -16.05
CA GLY A 195 26.42 1.49 -16.63
C GLY A 195 27.18 1.53 -17.95
N TYR A 196 27.73 0.38 -18.32
CA TYR A 196 28.73 0.23 -19.37
C TYR A 196 28.55 -1.09 -20.13
N GLY A 197 29.11 -1.15 -21.33
CA GLY A 197 29.21 -2.38 -22.12
C GLY A 197 30.55 -3.10 -21.94
N ILE A 198 30.52 -4.43 -21.98
CA ILE A 198 31.70 -5.30 -22.02
C ILE A 198 31.54 -6.36 -23.10
N LEU A 199 32.64 -6.76 -23.71
CA LEU A 199 32.70 -7.91 -24.61
C LEU A 199 33.35 -9.08 -23.89
N ALA A 200 32.81 -10.27 -24.08
CA ALA A 200 33.42 -11.50 -23.64
C ALA A 200 33.27 -12.60 -24.68
N ASP A 201 34.18 -13.58 -24.65
CA ASP A 201 34.04 -14.75 -25.51
C ASP A 201 33.07 -15.79 -24.92
N LYS A 202 32.77 -16.84 -25.71
CA LYS A 202 31.92 -17.96 -25.30
C LYS A 202 32.38 -18.71 -24.04
N HIS A 203 33.64 -18.53 -23.60
CA HIS A 203 34.20 -19.14 -22.40
C HIS A 203 34.16 -18.18 -21.19
N GLY A 204 33.62 -16.97 -21.36
CA GLY A 204 33.54 -15.96 -20.33
C GLY A 204 34.83 -15.16 -20.15
N LEU A 205 35.80 -15.24 -21.07
CA LEU A 205 36.99 -14.41 -21.02
C LEU A 205 36.63 -12.97 -21.40
N ILE A 206 36.94 -12.01 -20.53
CA ILE A 206 36.67 -10.59 -20.77
C ILE A 206 37.64 -10.06 -21.85
N ILE A 207 37.06 -9.62 -22.96
CA ILE A 207 37.74 -9.03 -24.12
C ILE A 207 37.85 -7.52 -23.93
N SER A 208 36.78 -6.88 -23.50
CA SER A 208 36.75 -5.44 -23.25
C SER A 208 36.10 -5.09 -21.93
N HIS A 209 36.67 -4.12 -21.23
CA HIS A 209 36.14 -3.60 -19.98
C HIS A 209 36.61 -2.16 -19.76
N PRO A 210 35.78 -1.25 -19.19
CA PRO A 210 36.21 0.12 -18.86
C PRO A 210 37.46 0.17 -17.96
N SER A 211 37.53 -0.73 -16.98
CA SER A 211 38.75 -1.01 -16.21
C SER A 211 39.63 -2.05 -16.91
N GLN A 212 40.85 -1.65 -17.27
CA GLN A 212 41.87 -2.51 -17.89
C GLN A 212 42.26 -3.70 -16.99
N SER A 213 42.09 -3.60 -15.67
CA SER A 213 42.44 -4.67 -14.72
C SER A 213 41.65 -5.96 -14.91
N TYR A 214 40.47 -5.89 -15.53
CA TYR A 214 39.57 -7.03 -15.69
C TYR A 214 39.67 -7.69 -17.07
N ILE A 215 40.34 -7.05 -18.02
CA ILE A 215 40.61 -7.68 -19.32
C ILE A 215 41.43 -8.94 -19.09
N MET A 216 41.17 -9.99 -19.88
CA MET A 216 41.78 -11.32 -19.74
C MET A 216 41.46 -12.10 -18.47
N HIS A 217 40.59 -11.58 -17.60
CA HIS A 217 40.05 -12.36 -16.50
C HIS A 217 38.75 -13.02 -16.94
N ASN A 218 38.41 -14.14 -16.31
CA ASN A 218 37.11 -14.75 -16.52
C ASN A 218 36.05 -13.91 -15.81
N ILE A 219 34.88 -13.72 -16.45
CA ILE A 219 33.73 -13.04 -15.85
C ILE A 219 33.39 -13.64 -14.48
N ALA A 220 33.53 -14.96 -14.33
CA ALA A 220 33.25 -15.64 -13.07
C ALA A 220 34.17 -15.21 -11.92
N ASP A 221 35.44 -14.93 -12.22
CA ASP A 221 36.43 -14.50 -11.24
C ASP A 221 36.22 -13.04 -10.84
N VAL A 222 35.80 -12.21 -11.79
CA VAL A 222 35.60 -10.76 -11.57
C VAL A 222 34.27 -10.46 -10.89
N PHE A 223 33.20 -11.17 -11.25
CA PHE A 223 31.84 -10.87 -10.77
C PHE A 223 31.29 -11.87 -9.75
N GLY A 224 32.08 -12.87 -9.32
CA GLY A 224 31.69 -13.86 -8.32
C GLY A 224 30.77 -14.97 -8.85
N ASN A 225 30.66 -16.06 -8.08
CA ASN A 225 30.13 -17.38 -8.46
C ASN A 225 29.04 -17.35 -9.55
N TYR A 226 29.49 -17.58 -10.78
CA TYR A 226 28.83 -17.43 -12.07
C TYR A 226 27.70 -18.44 -12.35
N GLU A 227 27.30 -19.24 -11.37
CA GLU A 227 26.15 -20.16 -11.49
C GLU A 227 24.82 -19.44 -11.80
N VAL A 228 24.77 -18.11 -11.66
CA VAL A 228 23.58 -17.32 -12.03
C VAL A 228 23.46 -17.06 -13.53
N ILE A 229 24.55 -17.14 -14.32
CA ILE A 229 24.44 -17.16 -15.79
C ILE A 229 24.15 -18.60 -16.23
N HIS A 230 23.05 -19.17 -15.71
CA HIS A 230 22.48 -20.36 -16.31
C HIS A 230 21.99 -19.97 -17.71
N LEU A 231 22.69 -20.51 -18.72
CA LEU A 231 22.41 -20.49 -20.16
C LEU A 231 20.99 -20.98 -20.57
N ASP A 232 20.09 -21.17 -19.60
CA ASP A 232 18.84 -21.91 -19.73
C ASP A 232 17.59 -21.01 -19.63
N LYS A 233 17.75 -19.70 -19.40
CA LYS A 233 16.65 -18.72 -19.52
C LYS A 233 16.82 -17.90 -20.78
N THR A 234 16.55 -18.53 -21.92
CA THR A 234 16.43 -17.86 -23.20
C THR A 234 15.21 -16.93 -23.18
N TYR A 235 15.44 -15.62 -23.09
CA TYR A 235 14.50 -14.68 -23.70
C TYR A 235 14.70 -14.78 -25.23
N ARG A 236 13.65 -14.47 -26.01
CA ARG A 236 13.63 -14.58 -27.48
C ARG A 236 14.99 -14.17 -28.10
N ASP A 237 15.49 -14.99 -29.02
CA ASP A 237 16.73 -14.76 -29.77
C ASP A 237 18.06 -14.87 -28.99
N ASN A 238 18.15 -15.74 -27.97
CA ASN A 238 19.34 -15.93 -27.12
C ASN A 238 19.75 -14.69 -26.29
N ILE A 239 18.79 -13.81 -26.01
CA ILE A 239 18.99 -12.64 -25.16
C ILE A 239 18.73 -13.03 -23.72
N ILE A 240 19.66 -12.68 -22.83
CA ILE A 240 19.55 -13.00 -21.41
C ILE A 240 19.48 -11.69 -20.62
N VAL A 241 18.53 -11.61 -19.69
CA VAL A 241 18.40 -10.48 -18.76
C VAL A 241 18.38 -10.99 -17.33
N GLU A 242 19.35 -10.54 -16.56
CA GLU A 242 19.57 -11.02 -15.20
C GLU A 242 19.90 -9.90 -14.23
N THR A 243 19.80 -10.22 -12.95
CA THR A 243 20.20 -9.30 -11.89
C THR A 243 21.33 -9.94 -11.09
N VAL A 244 22.51 -9.34 -11.17
CA VAL A 244 23.76 -9.87 -10.62
C VAL A 244 24.30 -8.91 -9.57
N ILE A 245 24.97 -9.42 -8.55
CA ILE A 245 25.67 -8.58 -7.56
C ILE A 245 27.13 -8.49 -8.01
N ILE A 246 27.59 -7.28 -8.30
CA ILE A 246 28.97 -6.98 -8.70
C ILE A 246 29.47 -5.91 -7.74
N ASP A 247 30.60 -6.15 -7.07
CA ASP A 247 31.17 -5.23 -6.07
C ASP A 247 30.14 -4.79 -5.01
N GLU A 248 29.37 -5.75 -4.47
CA GLU A 248 28.27 -5.53 -3.51
C GLU A 248 27.07 -4.73 -4.03
N ILE A 249 27.09 -4.31 -5.30
CA ILE A 249 26.03 -3.54 -5.95
C ILE A 249 25.16 -4.48 -6.80
N LYS A 250 23.84 -4.35 -6.64
CA LYS A 250 22.87 -5.07 -7.47
C LYS A 250 22.76 -4.41 -8.85
N ASN A 251 23.23 -5.11 -9.87
CA ASN A 251 23.27 -4.67 -11.26
C ASN A 251 22.25 -5.42 -12.11
N LEU A 252 21.68 -4.74 -13.10
CA LEU A 252 20.92 -5.33 -14.18
C LEU A 252 21.88 -5.61 -15.34
N VAL A 253 21.92 -6.86 -15.79
CA VAL A 253 22.81 -7.33 -16.86
C VAL A 253 21.96 -7.77 -18.04
N VAL A 254 22.28 -7.27 -19.23
CA VAL A 254 21.67 -7.68 -20.50
C VAL A 254 22.74 -8.25 -21.41
N ARG A 255 22.56 -9.48 -21.88
CA ARG A 255 23.53 -10.19 -22.72
C ARG A 255 22.93 -10.48 -24.09
N VAL A 256 23.70 -10.18 -25.14
CA VAL A 256 23.33 -10.43 -26.53
C VAL A 256 24.53 -11.05 -27.27
N PRO A 257 24.34 -12.15 -28.03
CA PRO A 257 25.43 -12.76 -28.79
C PRO A 257 25.78 -11.95 -30.04
N ILE A 258 27.07 -11.97 -30.37
CA ILE A 258 27.65 -11.50 -31.63
C ILE A 258 27.91 -12.75 -32.48
N LYS A 259 26.96 -13.03 -33.36
CA LYS A 259 26.91 -14.14 -34.32
C LYS A 259 28.20 -14.29 -35.14
N THR A 260 28.84 -13.19 -35.53
CA THR A 260 29.99 -13.23 -36.45
C THR A 260 31.30 -13.70 -35.78
N CYS A 261 31.48 -13.51 -34.47
CA CYS A 261 32.75 -13.83 -33.77
C CYS A 261 32.60 -14.73 -32.53
N SER A 262 31.42 -15.32 -32.29
CA SER A 262 31.15 -16.13 -31.08
C SER A 262 31.46 -15.40 -29.76
N TRP A 263 31.45 -14.07 -29.79
CA TRP A 263 31.55 -13.21 -28.63
C TRP A 263 30.16 -12.76 -28.19
N GLU A 264 30.10 -12.14 -27.03
CA GLU A 264 28.86 -11.68 -26.42
C GLU A 264 29.07 -10.28 -25.88
N LEU A 265 28.08 -9.43 -26.12
CA LEU A 265 28.00 -8.11 -25.54
C LEU A 265 27.16 -8.19 -24.26
N LEU A 266 27.72 -7.74 -23.15
CA LEU A 266 27.02 -7.60 -21.89
C LEU A 266 26.91 -6.11 -21.54
N LEU A 267 25.70 -5.63 -21.33
CA LEU A 267 25.44 -4.30 -20.76
C LEU A 267 25.16 -4.45 -19.27
N ILE A 268 25.89 -3.70 -18.44
CA ILE A 268 25.84 -3.79 -16.99
C ILE A 268 25.51 -2.41 -16.45
N ALA A 269 24.44 -2.28 -15.66
CA ALA A 269 24.10 -1.03 -14.99
C ALA A 269 23.55 -1.26 -13.58
N PRO A 270 23.88 -0.41 -12.59
CA PRO A 270 23.31 -0.52 -11.26
C PRO A 270 21.79 -0.40 -11.29
N LEU A 271 21.08 -1.37 -10.70
CA LEU A 271 19.61 -1.39 -10.69
C LEU A 271 19.04 -0.14 -9.97
N LEU A 272 19.79 0.37 -8.99
CA LEU A 272 19.46 1.57 -8.23
C LEU A 272 19.32 2.84 -9.09
N GLU A 273 20.02 2.94 -10.23
CA GLU A 273 19.92 4.11 -11.12
C GLU A 273 18.52 4.25 -11.72
N PHE A 274 17.91 3.12 -12.05
CA PHE A 274 16.55 3.08 -12.58
C PHE A 274 15.52 3.33 -11.48
N GLN A 275 15.88 3.15 -10.20
CA GLN A 275 15.00 3.34 -9.06
C GLN A 275 14.93 4.78 -8.55
N ASP A 276 15.74 5.72 -9.05
CA ASP A 276 15.67 7.14 -8.65
C ASP A 276 14.25 7.75 -8.76
N PRO A 277 13.49 7.54 -9.85
CA PRO A 277 12.10 8.02 -9.95
C PRO A 277 11.18 7.42 -8.88
N THR A 278 11.43 6.16 -8.48
CA THR A 278 10.61 5.47 -7.47
C THR A 278 10.79 6.09 -6.08
N LYS A 279 11.99 6.55 -5.74
CA LYS A 279 12.27 7.26 -4.47
C LYS A 279 11.55 8.60 -4.40
N GLN A 280 11.54 9.36 -5.50
CA GLN A 280 10.80 10.63 -5.57
C GLN A 280 9.29 10.40 -5.45
N MET A 281 8.76 9.38 -6.13
CA MET A 281 7.36 9.00 -6.00
C MET A 281 7.00 8.63 -4.56
N LEU A 282 7.85 7.85 -3.87
CA LEU A 282 7.63 7.49 -2.47
C LEU A 282 7.61 8.73 -1.56
N LYS A 283 8.49 9.70 -1.79
CA LYS A 283 8.48 10.98 -1.07
C LYS A 283 7.14 11.70 -1.24
N TYR A 284 6.62 11.80 -2.47
CA TYR A 284 5.32 12.44 -2.71
C TYR A 284 4.17 11.66 -2.08
N LEU A 285 4.19 10.32 -2.12
CA LEU A 285 3.19 9.49 -1.43
C LEU A 285 3.20 9.72 0.09
N MET A 286 4.37 9.84 0.71
CA MET A 286 4.49 10.12 2.14
C MET A 286 3.98 11.52 2.51
N ILE A 287 4.26 12.53 1.67
CA ILE A 287 3.72 13.89 1.87
C ILE A 287 2.20 13.89 1.75
N THR A 288 1.65 13.27 0.71
CA THR A 288 0.20 13.15 0.51
C THR A 288 -0.47 12.40 1.66
N LEU A 289 0.14 11.31 2.15
CA LEU A 289 -0.33 10.59 3.32
C LEU A 289 -0.39 11.49 4.56
N GLY A 290 0.67 12.28 4.81
CA GLY A 290 0.70 13.24 5.90
C GLY A 290 -0.43 14.28 5.82
N ILE A 291 -0.68 14.82 4.63
CA ILE A 291 -1.77 15.78 4.37
C ILE A 291 -3.14 15.11 4.61
N CYS A 292 -3.36 13.91 4.08
CA CYS A 292 -4.60 13.15 4.28
C CYS A 292 -4.86 12.84 5.76
N LEU A 293 -3.82 12.47 6.53
CA LEU A 293 -3.93 12.25 7.97
C LEU A 293 -4.32 13.53 8.72
N LEU A 294 -3.70 14.66 8.37
CA LEU A 294 -4.01 15.95 8.98
C LEU A 294 -5.46 16.36 8.70
N LEU A 295 -5.92 16.20 7.45
CA LEU A 295 -7.31 16.45 7.07
C LEU A 295 -8.28 15.50 7.78
N MET A 296 -7.98 14.21 7.88
CA MET A 296 -8.82 13.25 8.60
C MET A 296 -8.95 13.60 10.09
N ILE A 297 -7.86 14.01 10.75
CA ILE A 297 -7.92 14.47 12.14
C ILE A 297 -8.81 15.72 12.23
N GLY A 298 -8.64 16.68 11.32
CA GLY A 298 -9.49 17.88 11.23
C GLY A 298 -10.97 17.54 11.09
N PHE A 299 -11.34 16.73 10.10
CA PHE A 299 -12.71 16.26 9.88
C PHE A 299 -13.25 15.46 11.06
N GLY A 300 -12.43 14.57 11.63
CA GLY A 300 -12.80 13.79 12.81
C GLY A 300 -13.16 14.67 14.00
N VAL A 301 -12.38 15.73 14.26
CA VAL A 301 -12.70 16.70 15.32
C VAL A 301 -14.00 17.46 15.02
N VAL A 302 -14.24 17.86 13.78
CA VAL A 302 -15.47 18.57 13.38
C VAL A 302 -16.70 17.68 13.56
N ILE A 303 -16.67 16.45 13.02
CA ILE A 303 -17.77 15.47 13.12
C ILE A 303 -17.97 15.05 14.58
N GLY A 304 -16.89 14.76 15.31
CA GLY A 304 -16.97 14.41 16.72
C GLY A 304 -17.64 15.51 17.56
N ARG A 305 -17.36 16.78 17.25
CA ARG A 305 -18.02 17.92 17.91
C ARG A 305 -19.47 18.12 17.47
N SER A 306 -19.80 17.88 16.19
CA SER A 306 -21.17 18.04 15.70
C SER A 306 -22.11 16.97 16.28
N MET A 307 -21.62 15.78 16.60
CA MET A 307 -22.41 14.73 17.23
C MET A 307 -22.44 14.81 18.77
N ALA A 308 -21.29 15.09 19.41
CA ALA A 308 -21.23 15.08 20.87
C ALA A 308 -22.03 16.23 21.52
N LYS A 309 -22.09 17.40 20.87
CA LYS A 309 -22.80 18.58 21.41
C LYS A 309 -24.32 18.39 21.50
N PRO A 310 -25.06 17.97 20.44
CA PRO A 310 -26.48 17.67 20.55
C PRO A 310 -26.77 16.57 21.56
N LEU A 311 -25.97 15.50 21.57
CA LEU A 311 -26.14 14.39 22.52
C LEU A 311 -25.99 14.83 23.97
N GLU A 312 -25.02 15.69 24.28
CA GLU A 312 -24.84 16.24 25.62
C GLU A 312 -26.04 17.08 26.07
N ARG A 313 -26.63 17.87 25.16
CA ARG A 313 -27.85 18.63 25.44
C ARG A 313 -29.03 17.71 25.74
N ILE A 314 -29.22 16.64 24.96
CA ILE A 314 -30.27 15.64 25.22
C ILE A 314 -30.09 15.03 26.61
N ILE A 315 -28.89 14.56 26.93
CA ILE A 315 -28.60 13.93 28.23
C ILE A 315 -28.90 14.90 29.38
N ALA A 316 -28.53 16.18 29.24
CA ALA A 316 -28.79 17.20 30.25
C ALA A 316 -30.29 17.47 30.45
N GLU A 317 -31.09 17.55 29.37
CA GLU A 317 -32.53 17.77 29.47
C GLU A 317 -33.28 16.52 29.97
N VAL A 318 -32.88 15.33 29.56
CA VAL A 318 -33.43 14.07 30.07
C VAL A 318 -33.16 13.92 31.57
N ALA A 319 -31.99 14.33 32.06
CA ALA A 319 -31.70 14.32 33.49
C ALA A 319 -32.62 15.27 34.29
N LYS A 320 -32.99 16.43 33.74
CA LYS A 320 -33.98 17.32 34.36
C LYS A 320 -35.38 16.70 34.36
N LEU A 321 -35.76 16.09 33.23
CA LEU A 321 -37.01 15.39 33.07
C LEU A 321 -37.16 14.24 34.08
N ALA A 322 -36.10 13.44 34.28
CA ALA A 322 -36.05 12.37 35.27
C ALA A 322 -36.18 12.87 36.72
N ASN A 323 -35.73 14.09 37.01
CA ASN A 323 -35.92 14.75 38.30
C ASN A 323 -37.30 15.43 38.46
N GLY A 324 -38.22 15.23 37.51
CA GLY A 324 -39.58 15.76 37.56
C GLY A 324 -39.73 17.19 37.05
N ASP A 325 -38.70 17.80 36.44
CA ASP A 325 -38.81 19.14 35.85
C ASP A 325 -39.42 19.06 34.43
N LEU A 326 -40.73 19.27 34.34
CA LEU A 326 -41.51 19.22 33.09
C LEU A 326 -41.71 20.58 32.42
N ARG A 327 -41.07 21.64 32.91
CA ARG A 327 -41.40 23.03 32.53
C ARG A 327 -40.96 23.39 31.11
N ASN A 328 -39.75 23.01 30.73
CA ASN A 328 -39.12 23.45 29.47
C ASN A 328 -39.22 22.39 28.36
N ASN A 329 -39.32 22.85 27.12
CA ASN A 329 -39.25 21.98 25.95
C ASN A 329 -37.78 21.65 25.64
N ILE A 330 -37.51 20.43 25.20
CA ILE A 330 -36.19 20.02 24.72
C ILE A 330 -36.06 20.55 23.29
N GLU A 331 -35.21 21.56 23.08
CA GLU A 331 -35.04 22.19 21.77
C GLU A 331 -33.68 21.84 21.17
N ILE A 332 -33.73 21.06 20.09
CA ILE A 332 -32.56 20.66 19.32
C ILE A 332 -32.79 21.07 17.88
N GLY A 333 -32.07 22.11 17.43
CA GLY A 333 -32.16 22.64 16.07
C GLY A 333 -31.54 21.74 14.99
N SER A 334 -31.52 20.43 15.21
CA SER A 334 -31.04 19.43 14.25
C SER A 334 -32.21 18.82 13.49
N LYS A 335 -32.00 18.46 12.23
CA LYS A 335 -33.01 17.80 11.38
C LYS A 335 -32.72 16.30 11.17
N ASP A 336 -31.81 15.76 11.96
CA ASP A 336 -31.38 14.36 11.93
C ASP A 336 -32.04 13.57 13.07
N GLU A 337 -31.49 12.40 13.40
CA GLU A 337 -31.98 11.52 14.46
C GLU A 337 -32.02 12.20 15.84
N PHE A 338 -31.16 13.20 16.08
CA PHE A 338 -31.18 13.96 17.34
C PHE A 338 -32.38 14.91 17.42
N GLY A 339 -32.85 15.45 16.28
CA GLY A 339 -34.07 16.23 16.21
C GLY A 339 -35.31 15.38 16.49
N LEU A 340 -35.40 14.23 15.80
CA LEU A 340 -36.49 13.26 16.01
C LEU A 340 -36.57 12.79 17.47
N LEU A 341 -35.42 12.47 18.08
CA LEU A 341 -35.37 12.07 19.49
C LEU A 341 -35.84 13.19 20.43
N SER A 342 -35.52 14.45 20.11
CA SER A 342 -36.02 15.62 20.86
C SER A 342 -37.54 15.69 20.84
N ASP A 343 -38.16 15.47 19.68
CA ASP A 343 -39.61 15.53 19.50
C ASP A 343 -40.32 14.42 20.29
N GLU A 344 -39.82 13.19 20.22
CA GLU A 344 -40.37 12.06 20.98
C GLU A 344 -40.25 12.27 22.50
N LEU A 345 -39.11 12.76 22.99
CA LEU A 345 -38.94 13.10 24.41
C LEU A 345 -39.89 14.22 24.85
N ASN A 346 -40.14 15.21 23.98
CA ASN A 346 -41.13 16.25 24.25
C ASN A 346 -42.56 15.71 24.30
N GLN A 347 -42.90 14.73 23.46
CA GLN A 347 -44.19 14.07 23.50
C GLN A 347 -44.37 13.27 24.81
N MET A 348 -43.33 12.54 25.23
CA MET A 348 -43.32 11.87 26.54
C MET A 348 -43.52 12.86 27.70
N ARG A 349 -42.81 14.00 27.68
CA ARG A 349 -42.97 15.08 28.66
C ARG A 349 -44.41 15.61 28.72
N LYS A 350 -45.06 15.83 27.57
CA LYS A 350 -46.46 16.27 27.50
C LYS A 350 -47.40 15.25 28.14
N ASN A 351 -47.20 13.96 27.83
CA ASN A 351 -48.00 12.87 28.39
C ASN A 351 -47.83 12.78 29.91
N MET A 352 -46.60 12.92 30.44
CA MET A 352 -46.34 12.97 31.89
C MET A 352 -47.03 14.16 32.55
N LYS A 353 -47.00 15.34 31.92
CA LYS A 353 -47.66 16.53 32.44
C LYS A 353 -49.19 16.37 32.48
N ALA A 354 -49.78 15.79 31.43
CA ALA A 354 -51.21 15.49 31.38
C ALA A 354 -51.61 14.50 32.49
N MET A 355 -50.85 13.42 32.65
CA MET A 355 -51.09 12.43 33.71
C MET A 355 -51.04 13.06 35.12
N LEU A 356 -50.07 13.95 35.39
CA LEU A 356 -50.02 14.67 36.67
C LEU A 356 -51.19 15.63 36.87
N GLN A 357 -51.68 16.27 35.79
CA GLN A 357 -52.87 17.13 35.85
C GLN A 357 -54.14 16.32 36.11
N ASP A 358 -54.28 15.15 35.49
CA ASP A 358 -55.40 14.25 35.74
C ASP A 358 -55.42 13.76 37.19
N ILE A 359 -54.26 13.38 37.75
CA ILE A 359 -54.13 13.02 39.17
C ILE A 359 -54.51 14.19 40.08
N GLN A 360 -54.09 15.42 39.75
CA GLN A 360 -54.48 16.60 40.54
C GLN A 360 -55.99 16.86 40.47
N ASN A 361 -56.59 16.76 39.29
CA ASN A 361 -58.02 16.95 39.10
C ASN A 361 -58.84 15.88 39.83
N GLU A 362 -58.44 14.60 39.74
CA GLU A 362 -59.05 13.52 40.51
C GLU A 362 -58.89 13.75 42.01
N SER A 363 -57.73 14.22 42.48
CA SER A 363 -57.50 14.54 43.89
C SER A 363 -58.42 15.69 44.37
N ILE A 364 -58.62 16.73 43.55
CA ILE A 364 -59.54 17.84 43.84
C ILE A 364 -60.99 17.36 43.84
N LEU A 365 -61.37 16.51 42.88
CA LEU A 365 -62.72 15.96 42.79
C LEU A 365 -63.01 15.03 43.98
N LEU A 366 -62.04 14.20 44.36
CA LEU A 366 -62.09 13.38 45.57
C LEU A 366 -62.26 14.26 46.81
N PHE A 367 -61.46 15.32 46.95
CA PHE A 367 -61.57 16.26 48.07
C PHE A 367 -62.94 16.94 48.14
N ARG A 368 -63.47 17.40 46.99
CA ARG A 368 -64.83 17.96 46.91
C ARG A 368 -65.90 16.95 47.29
N LYS A 369 -65.78 15.70 46.81
CA LYS A 369 -66.72 14.62 47.09
C LYS A 369 -66.68 14.23 48.57
N THR A 370 -65.50 14.15 49.18
CA THR A 370 -65.34 13.97 50.63
C THR A 370 -65.95 15.15 51.40
N GLY A 371 -65.73 16.39 50.95
CA GLY A 371 -66.32 17.58 51.57
C GLY A 371 -67.85 17.63 51.48
N SER A 372 -68.44 17.28 50.33
CA SER A 372 -69.90 17.19 50.19
C SER A 372 -70.49 16.02 50.96
N LEU A 373 -69.77 14.90 51.06
CA LEU A 373 -70.18 13.75 51.86
C LEU A 373 -70.16 14.07 53.35
N LEU A 374 -69.10 14.71 53.85
CA LEU A 374 -69.04 15.22 55.22
C LEU A 374 -70.22 16.15 55.50
N ARG A 375 -70.52 17.06 54.57
CA ARG A 375 -71.68 17.96 54.67
C ARG A 375 -73.00 17.19 54.68
N SER A 376 -73.14 16.14 53.88
CA SER A 376 -74.34 15.29 53.87
C SER A 376 -74.47 14.41 55.11
N ILE A 377 -73.35 14.04 55.75
CA ILE A 377 -73.33 13.35 57.05
C ILE A 377 -73.76 14.35 58.14
N GLU A 378 -73.28 15.59 58.08
CA GLU A 378 -73.65 16.66 59.00
C GLU A 378 -75.13 17.06 58.85
N GLU A 379 -75.64 17.14 57.62
CA GLU A 379 -77.07 17.33 57.33
C GLU A 379 -77.92 16.13 57.76
N ARG A 380 -77.46 14.88 57.56
CA ARG A 380 -78.14 13.69 58.09
C ARG A 380 -78.11 13.64 59.61
N HIS A 381 -77.03 14.10 60.24
CA HIS A 381 -76.92 14.22 61.69
C HIS A 381 -77.96 15.25 62.19
N ASP A 382 -78.13 16.37 61.49
CA ASP A 382 -79.18 17.37 61.76
C ASP A 382 -80.62 16.87 61.46
N GLU A 383 -80.82 16.01 60.47
CA GLU A 383 -82.12 15.36 60.19
C GLU A 383 -82.45 14.25 61.21
N GLN A 384 -81.43 13.53 61.69
CA GLN A 384 -81.57 12.54 62.75
C GLN A 384 -81.83 13.20 64.12
N TYR A 385 -81.33 14.42 64.34
CA TYR A 385 -81.69 15.28 65.47
C TYR A 385 -83.17 15.71 65.49
N LYS A 386 -83.85 15.77 64.33
CA LYS A 386 -85.28 16.15 64.26
C LYS A 386 -86.25 14.97 64.42
N SER A 387 -85.77 13.73 64.48
CA SER A 387 -86.62 12.53 64.46
C SER A 387 -86.44 11.52 65.60
N GLY A 388 -85.68 11.83 66.66
CA GLY A 388 -85.57 10.93 67.82
C GLY A 388 -85.27 11.65 69.14
N GLU A 389 -86.02 11.31 70.19
CA GLU A 389 -85.89 11.80 71.56
C GLU A 389 -84.54 11.46 72.22
N GLY A 390 -83.96 12.42 72.95
CA GLY A 390 -83.33 12.16 74.26
C GLY A 390 -81.80 12.27 74.37
N SER A 391 -81.39 13.30 75.12
CA SER A 391 -80.23 13.39 76.05
C SER A 391 -78.78 13.52 75.52
N ASP A 392 -78.23 14.71 75.80
CA ASP A 392 -76.86 15.06 76.25
C ASP A 392 -75.62 14.44 75.57
N VAL A 393 -74.94 15.23 74.72
CA VAL A 393 -73.50 15.52 74.87
C VAL A 393 -73.20 16.95 74.38
N ASN A 394 -72.38 17.63 75.17
CA ASN A 394 -71.91 19.01 75.03
C ASN A 394 -71.24 19.37 73.69
N MET A 395 -71.43 20.66 73.40
CA MET A 395 -70.79 21.55 72.44
C MET A 395 -69.30 21.81 72.75
N MET A 396 -68.48 21.88 71.70
CA MET A 396 -67.41 22.90 71.55
C MET A 396 -66.91 22.90 70.09
N GLU A 397 -67.55 23.67 69.22
CA GLU A 397 -67.15 25.02 68.76
C GLU A 397 -65.90 25.08 67.85
N LYS A 398 -66.19 25.46 66.59
CA LYS A 398 -65.47 26.42 65.71
C LYS A 398 -63.95 26.56 65.88
N ASP A 399 -63.21 26.45 64.78
CA ASP A 399 -62.85 27.65 64.00
C ASP A 399 -62.17 27.36 62.65
N LYS A 400 -62.41 28.29 61.72
CA LYS A 400 -61.54 28.73 60.59
C LYS A 400 -61.41 27.88 59.33
N ALA A 401 -62.22 28.31 58.36
CA ALA A 401 -61.82 28.42 56.96
C ALA A 401 -60.58 29.33 56.79
N GLY A 402 -59.64 28.88 55.96
CA GLY A 402 -58.52 29.66 55.42
C GLY A 402 -57.90 28.93 54.21
N PRO A 403 -57.46 29.62 53.15
CA PRO A 403 -57.31 29.02 51.82
C PRO A 403 -55.92 28.45 51.52
N ALA A 404 -55.93 27.50 50.59
CA ALA A 404 -54.90 27.12 49.61
C ALA A 404 -53.60 26.40 50.06
N ASN A 405 -53.41 25.25 49.39
CA ASN A 405 -52.15 24.60 49.02
C ASN A 405 -51.19 24.07 50.10
N THR A 406 -50.68 22.87 49.76
CA THR A 406 -49.55 22.11 50.34
C THR A 406 -49.88 21.25 51.56
N MET A 407 -50.25 19.98 51.31
CA MET A 407 -50.31 18.96 52.37
C MET A 407 -48.90 18.42 52.65
N THR A 408 -48.41 18.59 53.88
CA THR A 408 -47.18 17.95 54.40
C THR A 408 -47.48 16.56 54.98
N LYS A 409 -46.46 15.69 55.04
CA LYS A 409 -46.53 14.29 55.51
C LYS A 409 -47.22 14.12 56.88
N GLU A 410 -47.26 15.15 57.72
CA GLU A 410 -47.93 15.15 59.03
C GLU A 410 -49.46 15.07 58.93
N GLN A 411 -50.07 15.64 57.87
CA GLN A 411 -51.53 15.59 57.67
C GLN A 411 -52.01 14.23 57.16
N ILE A 412 -51.13 13.44 56.53
CA ILE A 412 -51.42 12.07 56.09
C ILE A 412 -51.35 11.11 57.28
N ALA A 413 -50.35 11.27 58.16
CA ALA A 413 -50.21 10.46 59.38
C ALA A 413 -51.38 10.68 60.36
N ALA A 414 -51.81 11.94 60.56
CA ALA A 414 -52.98 12.25 61.38
C ALA A 414 -54.28 11.60 60.86
N LYS A 415 -54.41 11.43 59.54
CA LYS A 415 -55.57 10.78 58.92
C LYS A 415 -55.55 9.26 59.04
N GLN A 416 -54.37 8.63 59.08
CA GLN A 416 -54.25 7.19 59.34
C GLN A 416 -54.55 6.84 60.81
N SER A 417 -54.16 7.69 61.76
CA SER A 417 -54.52 7.51 63.18
C SER A 417 -56.03 7.63 63.40
N TYR A 418 -56.69 8.55 62.71
CA TYR A 418 -58.16 8.69 62.74
C TYR A 418 -58.88 7.45 62.17
N LEU A 419 -58.33 6.82 61.12
CA LEU A 419 -58.89 5.61 60.52
C LEU A 419 -58.78 4.37 61.42
N GLN A 420 -57.72 4.28 62.24
CA GLN A 420 -57.58 3.22 63.25
C GLN A 420 -58.52 3.41 64.45
N GLU A 421 -58.84 4.65 64.82
CA GLU A 421 -59.82 4.93 65.87
C GLU A 421 -61.26 4.57 65.43
N THR A 422 -61.57 4.72 64.14
CA THR A 422 -62.87 4.33 63.59
C THR A 422 -63.11 2.81 63.50
N GLU A 423 -62.07 1.97 63.49
CA GLU A 423 -62.23 0.49 63.55
C GLU A 423 -62.62 0.00 64.95
N MET A 424 -62.34 0.74 66.04
CA MET A 424 -62.70 0.31 67.40
C MET A 424 -64.11 0.69 67.85
N GLU A 425 -64.74 1.70 67.22
CA GLU A 425 -66.15 2.07 67.45
C GLU A 425 -67.14 1.25 66.58
N GLU A 426 -66.63 0.38 65.70
CA GLU A 426 -67.41 -0.42 64.74
C GLU A 426 -68.37 -1.45 65.39
N ASN A 427 -68.24 -1.71 66.70
CA ASN A 427 -68.87 -2.89 67.32
C ASN A 427 -70.02 -2.63 68.31
N ARG A 428 -70.54 -1.40 68.45
CA ARG A 428 -71.60 -1.15 69.46
C ARG A 428 -72.97 -0.66 68.98
N THR A 429 -73.14 -0.24 67.74
CA THR A 429 -74.49 0.13 67.27
C THR A 429 -74.66 -0.07 65.76
N LYS A 430 -74.83 -1.33 65.34
CA LYS A 430 -75.36 -1.68 64.03
C LYS A 430 -76.87 -1.41 63.97
N LYS A 431 -77.28 -0.29 63.36
CA LYS A 431 -78.47 -0.26 62.50
C LYS A 431 -78.53 0.98 61.58
N ILE A 432 -78.67 0.67 60.29
CA ILE A 432 -79.25 1.46 59.18
C ILE A 432 -78.25 2.25 58.30
N ALA A 433 -78.11 1.73 57.06
CA ALA A 433 -77.85 2.43 55.80
C ALA A 433 -76.72 3.48 55.75
N GLY A 434 -75.48 3.04 55.94
CA GLY A 434 -74.28 3.83 55.58
C GLY A 434 -73.07 2.98 55.18
N THR A 435 -73.11 1.67 55.43
CA THR A 435 -71.94 0.79 55.29
C THR A 435 -71.57 0.44 53.85
N GLU A 436 -72.51 0.34 52.91
CA GLU A 436 -72.18 0.02 51.50
C GLU A 436 -71.45 1.17 50.79
N GLU A 437 -71.84 2.42 51.03
CA GLU A 437 -71.16 3.58 50.42
C GLU A 437 -69.77 3.82 51.03
N VAL A 438 -69.61 3.60 52.34
CA VAL A 438 -68.31 3.70 53.01
C VAL A 438 -67.36 2.57 52.57
N TYR A 439 -67.85 1.35 52.38
CA TYR A 439 -67.06 0.24 51.81
C TYR A 439 -66.66 0.52 50.36
N ALA A 440 -67.57 1.04 49.52
CA ALA A 440 -67.26 1.41 48.14
C ALA A 440 -66.22 2.55 48.05
N ILE A 441 -66.22 3.47 49.02
CA ILE A 441 -65.23 4.55 49.12
C ILE A 441 -63.87 4.01 49.58
N ALA A 442 -63.83 3.12 50.57
CA ALA A 442 -62.59 2.46 51.00
C ALA A 442 -61.96 1.63 49.86
N GLU A 443 -62.79 0.96 49.07
CA GLU A 443 -62.36 0.19 47.90
C GLU A 443 -61.88 1.09 46.75
N GLN A 444 -62.52 2.23 46.50
CA GLN A 444 -62.04 3.22 45.51
C GLN A 444 -60.73 3.87 45.94
N ILE A 445 -60.57 4.20 47.24
CA ILE A 445 -59.33 4.75 47.79
C ILE A 445 -58.19 3.72 47.68
N ASN A 446 -58.44 2.45 48.00
CA ASN A 446 -57.44 1.39 47.83
C ASN A 446 -57.09 1.14 46.36
N ASN A 447 -58.06 1.16 45.44
CA ASN A 447 -57.77 1.04 44.00
C ASN A 447 -56.95 2.22 43.45
N ILE A 448 -57.16 3.43 43.96
CA ILE A 448 -56.38 4.61 43.59
C ILE A 448 -54.97 4.55 44.20
N ALA A 449 -54.84 4.12 45.45
CA ALA A 449 -53.55 3.88 46.10
C ALA A 449 -52.72 2.81 45.35
N ASP A 450 -53.36 1.71 44.93
CA ASP A 450 -52.71 0.64 44.17
C ASP A 450 -52.29 1.10 42.76
N ARG A 451 -53.07 1.98 42.12
CA ARG A 451 -52.71 2.63 40.85
C ARG A 451 -51.55 3.62 41.00
N LEU A 452 -51.52 4.40 42.08
CA LEU A 452 -50.41 5.29 42.42
C LEU A 452 -49.14 4.49 42.71
N GLU A 453 -49.22 3.38 43.43
CA GLU A 453 -48.07 2.52 43.72
C GLU A 453 -47.54 1.83 42.46
N LYS A 454 -48.43 1.32 41.59
CA LYS A 454 -48.05 0.77 40.27
C LYS A 454 -47.41 1.82 39.37
N GLY A 455 -47.94 3.04 39.36
CA GLY A 455 -47.35 4.18 38.65
C GLY A 455 -45.97 4.55 39.17
N ILE A 456 -45.76 4.56 40.49
CA ILE A 456 -44.44 4.84 41.08
C ILE A 456 -43.44 3.71 40.82
N ARG A 457 -43.88 2.43 40.82
CA ARG A 457 -43.01 1.28 40.50
C ARG A 457 -42.61 1.23 39.02
N SER A 458 -43.46 1.67 38.08
CA SER A 458 -43.09 1.75 36.66
C SER A 458 -42.04 2.81 36.33
N PHE A 459 -41.71 3.71 37.28
CA PHE A 459 -40.65 4.72 37.15
C PHE A 459 -39.32 4.32 37.82
N LYS A 460 -39.25 3.18 38.52
CA LYS A 460 -37.99 2.58 39.02
C LYS A 460 -37.58 1.41 38.12
N ILE A 461 -36.94 1.71 36.98
CA ILE A 461 -36.06 0.79 36.25
C ILE A 461 -34.78 1.54 35.92
#